data_AF-A0A7Y3PI78-F1
#
_entry.id   AF-A0A7Y3PI78-F1
#
_cell.length_a   1.000
_cell.length_b   1.000
_cell.length_c   1.000
_cell.angle_alpha   90.00
_cell.angle_beta   90.00
_cell.angle_gamma   90.00
#
_symmetry.space_group_name_H-M   'P 1'
#
loop_
_entity.id
_entity.type
_entity.pdbx_description
1 polymer ?
#
loop_
_entity_poly.entity_id
_entity_poly.type
_entity_poly.pdbx_seq_one_letter_code
_entity_poly.pdbx_strand_id
1 'polypeptide(L)'
;MNERNTEASVYDYLVLEKAYPKSEILLEAVIGSGSEGRACRADLAIIDSRRSEIIALIEVKGSRDHKALRSAISQLLQYRRILGKPHIPLYLFFSTSFRLWPPVRHLTNSPRRRHEGSFSR
;
A
#
# COMPACT_ATOMS: atom_id res chain seq x y z
N MET A 1 12.04 8.10 -8.55
CA MET A 1 10.68 7.53 -8.62
C MET A 1 9.75 8.59 -8.04
N ASN A 2 8.65 8.93 -8.72
CA ASN A 2 7.73 9.96 -8.23
C ASN A 2 6.91 9.40 -7.05
N GLU A 3 6.46 10.24 -6.11
CA GLU A 3 5.67 9.85 -4.93
C GLU A 3 4.38 9.13 -5.34
N ARG A 4 3.68 9.62 -6.37
CA ARG A 4 2.50 8.96 -6.96
C ARG A 4 2.76 7.53 -7.45
N ASN A 5 3.94 7.28 -8.03
CA ASN A 5 4.28 5.91 -8.45
C ASN A 5 4.52 5.00 -7.24
N THR A 6 4.97 5.58 -6.12
CA THR A 6 5.19 4.85 -4.88
C THR A 6 3.87 4.52 -4.18
N GLU A 7 2.94 5.48 -4.15
CA GLU A 7 1.56 5.25 -3.65
C GLU A 7 0.87 4.14 -4.43
N ALA A 8 0.96 4.15 -5.76
CA ALA A 8 0.43 3.09 -6.61
C ALA A 8 1.05 1.71 -6.28
N SER A 9 2.38 1.64 -6.08
CA SER A 9 3.02 0.39 -5.67
C SER A 9 2.59 -0.10 -4.28
N VAL A 10 2.37 0.82 -3.33
CA VAL A 10 1.84 0.47 -2.00
C VAL A 10 0.40 -0.03 -2.10
N TYR A 11 -0.42 0.62 -2.92
CA TYR A 11 -1.79 0.16 -3.19
C TYR A 11 -1.80 -1.26 -3.78
N ASP A 12 -0.99 -1.50 -4.82
CA ASP A 12 -0.89 -2.81 -5.45
C ASP A 12 -0.39 -3.87 -4.47
N TYR A 13 0.58 -3.55 -3.62
CA TYR A 13 1.03 -4.44 -2.54
C TYR A 13 -0.10 -4.82 -1.58
N LEU A 14 -0.89 -3.84 -1.13
CA LEU A 14 -2.01 -4.09 -0.22
C LEU A 14 -3.06 -5.01 -0.87
N VAL A 15 -3.37 -4.79 -2.15
CA VAL A 15 -4.38 -5.56 -2.86
C VAL A 15 -3.88 -6.95 -3.26
N LEU A 16 -2.73 -7.03 -3.91
CA LEU A 16 -2.24 -8.24 -4.57
C LEU A 16 -1.53 -9.18 -3.59
N GLU A 17 -0.75 -8.64 -2.65
CA GLU A 17 0.05 -9.44 -1.73
C GLU A 17 -0.59 -9.59 -0.35
N LYS A 18 -1.28 -8.55 0.13
CA LYS A 18 -1.98 -8.58 1.42
C LYS A 18 -3.46 -8.89 1.31
N ALA A 19 -3.98 -9.05 0.09
CA ALA A 19 -5.35 -9.43 -0.18
C ALA A 19 -6.39 -8.50 0.48
N TYR A 20 -6.04 -7.23 0.70
CA TYR A 20 -7.03 -6.24 1.10
C TYR A 20 -8.01 -6.01 -0.05
N PRO A 21 -9.34 -6.04 0.20
CA PRO A 21 -10.31 -5.69 -0.82
C PRO A 21 -10.10 -4.25 -1.29
N LYS A 22 -10.15 -4.01 -2.60
CA LYS A 22 -10.02 -2.66 -3.16
C LYS A 22 -11.05 -1.68 -2.59
N SER A 23 -12.25 -2.17 -2.30
CA SER A 23 -13.34 -1.40 -1.68
C SER A 23 -13.05 -0.98 -0.24
N GLU A 24 -12.04 -1.57 0.40
CA GLU A 24 -11.63 -1.28 1.77
C GLU A 24 -10.38 -0.40 1.86
N ILE A 25 -9.90 0.11 0.72
CA ILE A 25 -8.75 1.00 0.65
C ILE A 25 -9.21 2.35 0.08
N LEU A 26 -9.10 3.39 0.90
CA LEU A 26 -9.36 4.77 0.47
C LEU A 26 -8.04 5.47 0.14
N LEU A 27 -7.96 6.08 -1.04
CA LEU A 27 -6.87 6.95 -1.45
C LEU A 27 -7.17 8.40 -1.05
N GLU A 28 -6.13 9.17 -0.71
CA GLU A 28 -6.24 10.57 -0.28
C GLU A 28 -7.32 10.78 0.81
N ALA A 29 -7.35 9.85 1.77
CA ALA A 29 -8.41 9.73 2.76
C ALA A 29 -8.50 10.99 3.62
N VAL A 30 -9.66 11.66 3.57
CA VAL A 30 -9.93 12.83 4.40
C VAL A 30 -10.14 12.39 5.84
N ILE A 31 -9.28 12.85 6.73
CA ILE A 31 -9.28 12.50 8.16
C ILE A 31 -10.13 13.47 8.96
N GLY A 32 -10.14 14.74 8.55
CA GLY A 32 -10.87 15.82 9.21
C GLY A 32 -10.20 17.17 8.94
N SER A 33 -10.57 18.18 9.73
CA SER A 33 -9.96 19.51 9.64
C SER A 33 -8.78 19.62 10.59
N GLY A 34 -7.63 20.07 10.08
CA GLY A 34 -6.47 20.43 10.89
C GLY A 34 -6.67 21.74 11.65
N SER A 35 -5.66 22.12 12.43
CA SER A 35 -5.66 23.32 13.29
C SER A 35 -5.88 24.65 12.56
N GLU A 36 -5.67 24.70 11.25
CA GLU A 36 -5.88 25.89 10.41
C GLU A 36 -7.09 25.77 9.47
N GLY A 37 -8.01 24.83 9.74
CA GLY A 37 -9.19 24.60 8.89
C GLY A 37 -8.89 23.94 7.53
N ARG A 38 -7.61 23.68 7.20
CA ARG A 38 -7.22 22.86 6.05
C ARG A 38 -7.56 21.39 6.31
N ALA A 39 -8.10 20.72 5.30
CA ALA A 39 -8.36 19.28 5.37
C ALA A 39 -7.04 18.51 5.55
N CYS A 40 -6.96 17.71 6.61
CA CYS A 40 -5.91 16.73 6.80
C CYS A 40 -6.26 15.48 6.00
N ARG A 41 -5.33 15.04 5.14
CA ARG A 41 -5.49 13.89 4.26
C ARG A 41 -4.33 12.94 4.44
N ALA A 42 -4.63 11.67 4.67
CA ALA A 42 -3.64 10.60 4.62
C ALA A 42 -3.54 10.07 3.18
N ASP A 43 -2.36 9.59 2.79
CA ASP A 43 -2.15 9.01 1.44
C ASP A 43 -3.09 7.81 1.21
N LEU A 44 -3.17 6.89 2.18
CA LEU A 44 -4.16 5.82 2.18
C LEU A 44 -4.77 5.60 3.57
N ALA A 45 -6.00 5.09 3.59
CA ALA A 45 -6.66 4.56 4.77
C ALA A 45 -7.27 3.20 4.48
N ILE A 46 -7.24 2.30 5.48
CA ILE A 46 -7.97 1.04 5.44
C ILE A 46 -9.28 1.23 6.19
N ILE A 47 -10.39 0.80 5.58
CA ILE A 47 -11.72 0.89 6.16
C ILE A 47 -12.30 -0.50 6.41
N ASP A 48 -12.98 -0.65 7.55
CA ASP A 48 -13.91 -1.76 7.76
C ASP A 48 -15.23 -1.39 7.08
N SER A 49 -15.52 -2.04 5.95
CA SER A 49 -16.73 -1.77 5.16
C SER A 49 -18.03 -2.05 5.92
N ARG A 50 -18.02 -3.00 6.86
CA ARG A 50 -19.21 -3.38 7.64
C ARG A 50 -19.57 -2.31 8.66
N ARG A 51 -18.55 -1.66 9.22
CA ARG A 51 -18.70 -0.60 10.24
C ARG A 51 -18.63 0.80 9.65
N SER A 52 -18.22 0.94 8.38
CA SER A 52 -17.91 2.22 7.74
C SER A 52 -16.91 3.04 8.56
N GLU A 53 -15.88 2.35 9.09
CA GLU A 53 -14.91 2.95 9.99
C GLU A 53 -13.49 2.83 9.44
N ILE A 54 -12.71 3.91 9.58
CA ILE A 54 -11.26 3.84 9.35
C ILE A 54 -10.62 2.99 10.46
N ILE A 55 -9.87 1.96 10.07
CA ILE A 55 -9.19 1.01 10.98
C ILE A 55 -7.66 1.06 10.87
N ALA A 56 -7.09 1.70 9.84
CA ALA A 56 -5.66 2.00 9.77
C ALA A 56 -5.39 3.21 8.87
N LEU A 57 -4.27 3.89 9.12
CA LEU A 57 -3.77 5.00 8.30
C LEU A 57 -2.38 4.70 7.76
N ILE A 58 -2.12 5.15 6.54
CA ILE A 58 -0.89 4.88 5.82
C ILE A 58 -0.37 6.18 5.21
N GLU A 59 0.91 6.46 5.45
CA GLU A 59 1.67 7.50 4.76
C GLU A 59 2.77 6.85 3.92
N VAL A 60 3.04 7.43 2.76
CA VAL A 60 4.03 7.00 1.80
C VAL A 60 5.04 8.13 1.61
N LYS A 61 6.33 7.80 1.67
CA LYS A 61 7.41 8.78 1.45
C LYS A 61 8.43 8.28 0.44
N GLY A 62 8.92 9.19 -0.40
CA GLY A 62 9.92 8.88 -1.42
C GLY A 62 11.27 8.45 -0.85
N SER A 63 11.66 9.00 0.30
CA SER A 63 12.97 8.79 0.93
C SER A 63 12.84 8.51 2.43
N ARG A 64 13.84 7.81 2.96
CA ARG A 64 13.95 7.45 4.39
C ARG A 64 14.88 8.39 5.15
N ASP A 65 15.05 9.63 4.68
CA ASP A 65 15.86 10.62 5.38
C ASP A 65 15.22 11.02 6.72
N HIS A 66 16.06 11.42 7.68
CA HIS A 66 15.62 11.72 9.05
C HIS A 66 14.56 12.82 9.13
N LYS A 67 14.59 13.81 8.23
CA LYS A 67 13.63 14.92 8.25
C LYS A 67 12.27 14.46 7.76
N ALA A 68 12.21 13.74 6.64
CA ALA A 68 10.99 13.14 6.11
C ALA A 68 10.36 12.17 7.11
N LEU A 69 11.15 11.30 7.74
CA LEU A 69 10.67 10.36 8.76
C LEU A 69 10.00 11.08 9.93
N ARG A 70 10.65 12.09 10.52
CA ARG A 70 10.08 12.84 11.64
C ARG A 70 8.81 13.58 11.25
N SER A 71 8.78 14.17 10.06
CA SER A 71 7.59 14.84 9.54
C SER A 71 6.41 13.87 9.38
N ALA A 72 6.65 12.71 8.78
CA ALA A 72 5.64 11.68 8.56
C ALA A 72 5.10 11.10 9.89
N ILE A 73 5.97 10.86 10.88
CA ILE A 73 5.54 10.45 12.22
C ILE A 73 4.64 11.53 12.84
N SER A 74 5.04 12.81 12.78
CA SER A 74 4.23 13.90 13.29
C SER A 74 2.86 13.99 12.62
N GLN A 75 2.79 13.81 11.29
CA GLN A 75 1.53 13.75 10.53
C GLN A 75 0.64 12.61 10.98
N LEU A 76 1.16 11.38 11.05
CA LEU A 76 0.41 10.20 11.49
C LEU A 76 -0.13 10.37 12.94
N LEU A 77 0.68 10.94 13.83
CA LEU A 77 0.26 11.24 15.20
C LEU A 77 -0.81 12.33 15.26
N GLN A 78 -0.76 13.31 14.37
CA GLN A 78 -1.80 14.33 14.24
C GLN A 78 -3.11 13.72 13.77
N TYR A 79 -3.09 12.86 12.73
CA TYR A 79 -4.29 12.19 12.25
C TYR A 79 -4.95 11.35 13.33
N ARG A 80 -4.15 10.60 14.09
CA ARG A 80 -4.62 9.83 15.23
C ARG A 80 -5.39 10.69 16.25
N ARG A 81 -4.89 11.89 16.54
CA ARG A 81 -5.57 12.84 17.44
C ARG A 81 -6.88 13.33 16.84
N ILE A 82 -6.89 13.68 15.54
CA ILE A 82 -8.09 14.16 14.84
C ILE A 82 -9.18 13.08 14.82
N LEU A 83 -8.83 11.82 14.57
CA LEU A 83 -9.79 10.71 14.57
C LEU A 83 -10.32 10.34 15.96
N GLY A 84 -9.68 10.80 17.04
CA GLY A 84 -10.02 10.38 18.40
C GLY A 84 -9.80 8.88 18.66
N LYS A 85 -8.97 8.20 17.85
CA LYS A 85 -8.70 6.75 17.94
C LYS A 85 -7.28 6.50 18.47
N PRO A 86 -7.05 6.42 19.80
CA PRO A 86 -5.69 6.39 20.38
C PRO A 86 -4.85 5.16 19.99
N HIS A 87 -5.50 4.07 19.59
CA HIS A 87 -4.85 2.81 19.24
C HIS A 87 -4.99 2.43 17.77
N ILE A 88 -5.37 3.38 16.89
CA ILE A 88 -5.42 3.08 15.46
C ILE A 88 -4.01 2.75 14.94
N PRO A 89 -3.83 1.63 14.22
CA PRO A 89 -2.60 1.32 13.50
C PRO A 89 -2.19 2.44 12.53
N LEU A 90 -0.91 2.79 12.55
CA LEU A 90 -0.28 3.80 11.70
C LEU A 90 0.89 3.14 10.97
N TYR A 91 0.90 3.23 9.64
CA TYR A 91 1.95 2.66 8.81
C TYR A 91 2.67 3.75 8.02
N LEU A 92 3.97 3.57 7.86
CA LEU A 92 4.82 4.45 7.05
C LEU A 92 5.61 3.62 6.06
N PHE A 93 5.35 3.82 4.78
CA PHE A 93 6.02 3.14 3.67
C PHE A 93 7.07 4.05 3.03
N PHE A 94 8.17 3.44 2.58
CA PHE A 94 9.25 4.14 1.90
C PHE A 94 9.49 3.53 0.52
N SER A 95 9.73 4.37 -0.49
CA SER A 95 9.96 3.90 -1.87
C SER A 95 11.23 3.06 -2.06
N THR A 96 12.13 3.05 -1.08
CA THR A 96 13.46 2.40 -1.18
C THR A 96 13.42 0.88 -1.36
N SER A 97 12.25 0.23 -1.23
CA SER A 97 12.14 -1.23 -1.15
C SER A 97 11.32 -1.91 -2.26
N PHE A 98 10.67 -1.18 -3.17
CA PHE A 98 9.88 -1.83 -4.24
C PHE A 98 10.72 -2.31 -5.43
N ARG A 99 12.04 -2.12 -5.40
CA ARG A 99 12.94 -2.44 -6.53
C ARG A 99 13.38 -3.91 -6.62
N LEU A 100 12.94 -4.79 -5.72
CA LEU A 100 13.35 -6.20 -5.71
C LEU A 100 12.21 -7.13 -5.30
N TRP A 101 11.21 -7.32 -6.16
CA TRP A 101 10.39 -8.53 -6.15
C TRP A 101 9.88 -8.82 -7.58
N PRO A 102 9.99 -10.05 -8.08
CA PRO A 102 10.08 -10.31 -9.52
C PRO A 102 8.72 -10.17 -10.23
N PRO A 103 8.72 -9.89 -11.54
CA PRO A 103 7.51 -10.08 -12.32
C PRO A 103 7.15 -11.56 -12.21
N VAL A 104 5.90 -11.85 -11.86
CA VAL A 104 5.32 -13.17 -11.98
C VAL A 104 5.58 -13.65 -13.41
N ARG A 105 6.63 -14.45 -13.59
CA ARG A 105 6.79 -15.23 -14.82
C ARG A 105 5.65 -16.23 -14.78
N HIS A 106 4.62 -15.97 -15.55
CA HIS A 106 3.69 -17.00 -15.96
C HIS A 106 4.54 -18.17 -16.47
N LEU A 107 4.60 -19.25 -15.69
CA LEU A 107 4.97 -20.57 -16.18
C LEU A 107 3.81 -20.99 -17.10
N THR A 108 3.84 -20.51 -18.34
CA THR A 108 3.01 -21.09 -19.38
C THR A 108 3.50 -22.52 -19.56
N ASN A 109 2.63 -23.47 -19.21
CA ASN A 109 2.80 -24.89 -19.51
C ASN A 109 3.26 -25.06 -20.97
N SER A 110 4.52 -25.43 -21.18
CA SER A 110 4.95 -26.01 -22.44
C SER A 110 4.25 -27.37 -22.58
N PRO A 111 3.51 -27.62 -23.67
CA PRO A 111 2.86 -28.90 -23.87
C PRO A 111 3.93 -29.98 -24.02
N ARG A 112 3.77 -31.09 -23.27
CA ARG A 112 4.56 -32.31 -23.42
C ARG A 112 4.56 -32.73 -24.89
N ARG A 113 5.69 -32.58 -25.59
CA ARG A 113 5.91 -33.32 -26.83
C ARG A 113 6.09 -34.79 -26.45
N ARG A 114 5.06 -35.59 -26.74
CA ARG A 114 5.24 -37.03 -26.98
C ARG A 114 6.16 -37.14 -28.19
N HIS A 115 7.36 -37.67 -27.99
CA HIS A 115 8.05 -38.32 -29.09
C HIS A 115 7.60 -39.78 -29.09
N GLU A 116 6.58 -40.04 -29.90
CA GLU A 116 6.40 -41.34 -30.52
C GLU A 116 7.46 -41.52 -31.60
N GLY A 117 7.95 -42.75 -31.71
CA GLY A 117 8.65 -43.26 -32.89
C GLY A 117 10.18 -43.19 -32.82
N SER A 118 10.82 -44.35 -32.66
CA SER A 118 11.49 -44.95 -33.83
C SER A 118 11.83 -46.43 -33.59
N PHE A 119 11.37 -47.21 -34.56
CA PHE A 119 11.65 -48.60 -34.87
C PHE A 119 13.11 -48.83 -35.30
N SER A 120 13.47 -50.13 -35.37
CA SER A 120 14.59 -50.77 -36.10
C SER A 120 15.82 -51.07 -35.24
N ARG A 121 16.39 -52.28 -35.18
CA ARG A 121 16.25 -53.53 -35.96
C ARG A 121 16.40 -54.74 -35.04
#